data_AF-A0A350T0P2-F1
#
_entry.id   AF-A0A350T0P2-F1
#
_cell.length_a   1.000
_cell.length_b   1.000
_cell.length_c   1.000
_cell.angle_alpha   90.00
_cell.angle_beta   90.00
_cell.angle_gamma   90.00
#
_symmetry.space_group_name_H-M   'P 1'
#
loop_
_entity.id
_entity.type
_entity.pdbx_description
1 polymer ?
#
loop_
_entity_poly.entity_id
_entity_poly.type
_entity_poly.pdbx_seq_one_letter_code
_entity_poly.pdbx_strand_id
1 'polypeptide(L)'
;GDAATLAESLREAGQPVVTIDVDGPLALGAEFVRWEIATAVAGFILGINPFDEPNVQEAKDATNAVLKGDDAPRPATTDAASAASRAAELASPDGYIAILAYVDATDDVRAALAQLRTDLWRQTGRAVTLGIGPRYLHSTGQLHKGGPADGTFLLLVGTPEHDLPIPGANYSFGELFAAQSAGDAATLAKHGLPLVLVGLGTDVRAGVQAIAAGARSQPTPADD
;
A
#
# COMPACT_ATOMS: atom_id res chain seq x y z
N GLY A 1 21.32 18.07 17.73
CA GLY A 1 21.14 16.60 17.73
C GLY A 1 20.45 16.19 16.45
N ASP A 2 20.43 14.91 16.14
CA ASP A 2 20.02 14.37 14.84
C ASP A 2 18.62 14.85 14.38
N ALA A 3 17.66 15.00 15.29
CA ALA A 3 16.32 15.50 14.96
C ALA A 3 16.32 16.98 14.51
N ALA A 4 17.16 17.83 15.10
CA ALA A 4 17.27 19.23 14.71
C ALA A 4 17.94 19.38 13.34
N THR A 5 18.97 18.56 13.07
CA THR A 5 19.62 18.49 11.76
C THR A 5 18.65 18.02 10.68
N LEU A 6 17.85 16.98 10.96
CA LEU A 6 16.81 16.51 10.04
C LEU A 6 15.76 17.59 9.78
N ALA A 7 15.24 18.23 10.83
CA ALA A 7 14.26 19.31 10.70
C ALA A 7 14.77 20.45 9.82
N GLU A 8 16.04 20.84 9.97
CA GLU A 8 16.61 21.90 9.14
C GLU A 8 16.79 21.47 7.68
N SER A 9 17.30 20.26 7.43
CA SER A 9 17.42 19.74 6.06
C SER A 9 16.08 19.67 5.33
N LEU A 10 14.99 19.37 6.06
CA LEU A 10 13.63 19.37 5.51
C LEU A 10 13.16 20.78 5.18
N ARG A 11 13.45 21.78 6.03
CA ARG A 11 13.14 23.18 5.76
C ARG A 11 13.89 23.72 4.55
N GLU A 12 15.19 23.43 4.45
CA GLU A 12 16.03 23.80 3.30
C GLU A 12 15.50 23.18 2.00
N ALA A 13 14.93 21.98 2.08
CA ALA A 13 14.25 21.32 0.96
C ALA A 13 12.81 21.81 0.71
N GLY A 14 12.36 22.89 1.36
CA GLY A 14 11.04 23.50 1.18
C GLY A 14 9.88 22.70 1.79
N GLN A 15 10.15 21.68 2.61
CA GLN A 15 9.11 20.87 3.24
C GLN A 15 8.49 21.60 4.45
N PRO A 16 7.18 21.47 4.69
CA PRO A 16 6.55 22.04 5.88
C PRO A 16 7.03 21.29 7.13
N VAL A 17 7.67 22.02 8.05
CA VAL A 17 8.20 21.46 9.31
C VAL A 17 7.59 22.18 10.50
N VAL A 18 6.92 21.43 11.37
CA VAL A 18 6.44 21.89 12.67
C VAL A 18 7.31 21.27 13.75
N THR A 19 7.87 22.09 14.63
CA THR A 19 8.62 21.64 15.81
C THR A 19 7.77 21.86 17.04
N ILE A 20 7.65 20.82 17.88
CA ILE A 20 6.87 20.85 19.12
C ILE A 20 7.85 20.60 20.26
N ASP A 21 7.97 21.58 21.15
CA ASP A 21 8.80 21.47 22.34
C ASP A 21 8.02 20.76 23.46
N VAL A 22 8.55 19.63 23.93
CA VAL A 22 7.95 18.81 25.00
C VAL A 22 8.75 19.02 26.28
N ASP A 23 8.34 20.00 27.08
CA ASP A 23 9.01 20.32 28.35
C ASP A 23 8.42 19.51 29.52
N GLY A 24 9.01 18.34 29.74
CA GLY A 24 8.69 17.46 30.87
C GLY A 24 7.45 16.55 30.68
N PRO A 25 7.14 15.71 31.69
CA PRO A 25 6.14 14.64 31.55
C PRO A 25 4.70 15.10 31.28
N LEU A 26 4.29 16.27 31.80
CA LEU A 26 2.94 16.80 31.57
C LEU A 26 2.76 17.30 30.13
N ALA A 27 3.79 17.93 29.55
CA ALA A 27 3.78 18.33 28.15
C ALA A 27 3.65 17.10 27.25
N LEU A 28 4.30 15.99 27.59
CA LEU A 28 4.12 14.73 26.88
C LEU A 28 2.67 14.24 26.93
N GLY A 29 2.02 14.31 28.09
CA GLY A 29 0.58 14.00 28.23
C GLY A 29 -0.33 14.88 27.35
N ALA A 30 0.00 16.17 27.22
CA ALA A 30 -0.74 17.08 26.33
C ALA A 30 -0.59 16.71 24.85
N GLU A 31 0.55 16.17 24.43
CA GLU A 31 0.74 15.70 23.06
C GLU A 31 -0.15 14.51 22.71
N PHE A 32 -0.41 13.57 23.65
CA PHE A 32 -1.36 12.48 23.39
C PHE A 32 -2.74 13.03 22.99
N VAL A 33 -3.28 13.98 23.76
CA VAL A 33 -4.58 14.60 23.46
C VAL A 33 -4.53 15.37 22.15
N ARG A 34 -3.44 16.10 21.88
CA ARG A 34 -3.26 16.81 20.60
C ARG A 34 -3.32 15.86 19.42
N TRP A 35 -2.61 14.73 19.48
CA TRP A 35 -2.57 13.77 18.39
C TRP A 35 -3.88 13.00 18.21
N GLU A 36 -4.62 12.72 19.29
CA GLU A 36 -5.98 12.17 19.21
C GLU A 36 -6.91 13.11 18.43
N ILE A 37 -6.91 14.40 18.78
CA ILE A 37 -7.72 15.43 18.08
C ILE A 37 -7.24 15.61 16.64
N ALA A 38 -5.93 15.70 16.41
CA ALA A 38 -5.35 15.84 15.08
C ALA A 38 -5.73 14.66 14.18
N THR A 39 -5.73 13.44 14.72
CA THR A 39 -6.16 12.22 14.01
C THR A 39 -7.65 12.28 13.66
N ALA A 40 -8.51 12.72 14.59
CA ALA A 40 -9.93 12.88 14.34
C ALA A 40 -10.22 13.92 13.23
N VAL A 41 -9.52 15.06 13.27
CA VAL A 41 -9.64 16.12 12.25
C VAL A 41 -9.12 15.65 10.90
N ALA A 42 -7.96 14.97 10.87
CA ALA A 42 -7.41 14.41 9.64
C ALA A 42 -8.35 13.36 9.04
N GLY A 43 -8.92 12.48 9.85
CA GLY A 43 -9.94 11.51 9.42
C GLY A 43 -11.14 12.21 8.78
N PHE A 44 -11.69 13.23 9.44
CA PHE A 44 -12.79 14.02 8.89
C PHE A 44 -12.45 14.66 7.54
N ILE A 45 -11.27 15.27 7.39
CA ILE A 45 -10.80 15.88 6.14
C ILE A 45 -10.67 14.81 5.04
N LEU A 46 -10.17 13.62 5.39
CA LEU A 46 -10.04 12.49 4.47
C LEU A 46 -11.37 11.75 4.23
N GLY A 47 -12.48 12.16 4.86
CA GLY A 47 -13.76 11.45 4.73
C GLY A 47 -13.77 10.06 5.36
N ILE A 48 -12.85 9.76 6.28
CA ILE A 48 -12.70 8.48 6.97
C ILE A 48 -13.03 8.67 8.45
N ASN A 49 -13.73 7.71 9.05
CA ASN A 49 -13.84 7.64 10.50
C ASN A 49 -12.64 6.86 11.08
N PRO A 50 -11.74 7.51 11.84
CA PRO A 50 -10.56 6.83 12.39
C PRO A 50 -10.88 5.90 13.57
N PHE A 51 -12.14 5.81 14.00
CA PHE A 51 -12.61 5.00 15.13
C PHE A 51 -13.51 3.83 14.71
N ASP A 52 -13.66 3.56 13.41
CA ASP A 52 -14.33 2.37 12.90
C ASP A 52 -13.45 1.59 11.90
N GLU A 53 -13.79 0.32 11.66
CA GLU A 53 -13.03 -0.57 10.79
C GLU A 53 -13.92 -1.42 9.84
N PRO A 54 -14.94 -0.83 9.18
CA PRO A 54 -15.85 -1.60 8.33
C PRO A 54 -15.12 -2.30 7.17
N ASN A 55 -14.10 -1.67 6.58
CA ASN A 55 -13.39 -2.26 5.44
C ASN A 55 -12.39 -3.37 5.85
N VAL A 56 -11.97 -3.40 7.12
CA VAL A 56 -11.20 -4.53 7.67
C VAL A 56 -12.07 -5.78 7.71
N GLN A 57 -13.33 -5.63 8.13
CA GLN A 57 -14.27 -6.74 8.15
C GLN A 57 -14.63 -7.21 6.73
N GLU A 58 -14.85 -6.29 5.79
CA GLU A 58 -15.11 -6.64 4.40
C GLU A 58 -13.99 -7.48 3.77
N ALA A 59 -12.71 -7.11 4.02
CA ALA A 59 -11.58 -7.86 3.52
C ALA A 59 -11.50 -9.29 4.11
N LYS A 60 -11.85 -9.45 5.40
CA LYS A 60 -11.95 -10.76 6.05
C LYS A 60 -13.07 -11.61 5.45
N ASP A 61 -14.23 -11.00 5.20
CA ASP A 61 -15.37 -11.70 4.61
C ASP A 61 -15.06 -12.16 3.19
N ALA A 62 -14.43 -11.31 2.38
CA ALA A 62 -13.96 -11.66 1.05
C ALA A 62 -12.93 -12.81 1.08
N THR A 63 -11.94 -12.74 1.99
CA THR A 63 -10.96 -13.83 2.18
C THR A 63 -11.66 -15.16 2.52
N ASN A 64 -12.63 -15.13 3.43
CA ASN A 64 -13.37 -16.32 3.85
C ASN A 64 -14.23 -16.90 2.73
N ALA A 65 -14.78 -16.06 1.85
CA ALA A 65 -15.51 -16.50 0.67
C ALA A 65 -14.56 -17.27 -0.28
N VAL A 66 -13.38 -16.72 -0.57
CA VAL A 66 -12.37 -17.41 -1.41
C VAL A 66 -11.94 -18.74 -0.81
N LEU A 67 -11.71 -18.80 0.50
CA LEU A 67 -11.36 -20.04 1.20
C LEU A 67 -12.47 -21.11 1.14
N LYS A 68 -13.73 -20.70 0.97
CA LYS A 68 -14.87 -21.62 0.77
C LYS A 68 -15.02 -22.06 -0.68
N GLY A 69 -14.22 -21.52 -1.60
CA GLY A 69 -14.27 -21.81 -3.02
C GLY A 69 -15.16 -20.86 -3.83
N ASP A 70 -15.63 -19.76 -3.24
CA ASP A 70 -16.35 -18.74 -3.99
C ASP A 70 -15.39 -18.04 -4.98
N ASP A 71 -15.89 -17.68 -6.16
CA ASP A 71 -15.11 -16.92 -7.12
C ASP A 71 -14.85 -15.49 -6.59
N ALA A 72 -13.67 -14.96 -6.89
CA ALA A 72 -13.21 -13.66 -6.43
C ALA A 72 -13.01 -12.73 -7.63
N PRO A 73 -13.98 -11.86 -7.95
CA PRO A 73 -13.89 -10.98 -9.11
C PRO A 73 -12.63 -10.12 -9.03
N ARG A 74 -11.73 -10.22 -10.01
CA ARG A 74 -10.50 -9.42 -10.06
C ARG A 74 -10.07 -9.18 -11.51
N PRO A 75 -9.35 -8.09 -11.80
CA PRO A 75 -8.83 -7.87 -13.15
C PRO A 75 -7.86 -8.98 -13.56
N ALA A 76 -7.71 -9.16 -14.87
CA ALA A 76 -6.67 -10.03 -15.41
C ALA A 76 -5.28 -9.55 -14.98
N THR A 77 -4.35 -10.50 -14.85
CA THR A 77 -2.95 -10.18 -14.55
C THR A 77 -2.34 -9.36 -15.68
N THR A 78 -1.63 -8.30 -15.31
CA THR A 78 -0.84 -7.47 -16.21
C THR A 78 0.61 -7.97 -16.22
N ASP A 79 1.25 -7.91 -17.38
CA ASP A 79 2.68 -8.20 -17.50
C ASP A 79 3.51 -7.23 -16.65
N ALA A 80 4.54 -7.75 -16.00
CA ALA A 80 5.36 -6.98 -15.07
C ALA A 80 5.99 -5.75 -15.72
N ALA A 81 6.49 -5.85 -16.96
CA ALA A 81 7.13 -4.73 -17.64
C ALA A 81 6.15 -3.60 -17.99
N SER A 82 4.86 -3.90 -18.12
CA SER A 82 3.80 -2.94 -18.47
C SER A 82 3.05 -2.37 -17.26
N ALA A 83 3.20 -2.99 -16.09
CA ALA A 83 2.39 -2.68 -14.92
C ALA A 83 2.58 -1.24 -14.39
N ALA A 84 3.81 -0.70 -14.44
CA ALA A 84 4.08 0.67 -14.03
C ALA A 84 3.38 1.70 -14.93
N SER A 85 3.49 1.55 -16.25
CA SER A 85 2.80 2.41 -17.21
C SER A 85 1.28 2.32 -17.03
N ARG A 86 0.75 1.11 -16.83
CA ARG A 86 -0.68 0.93 -16.62
C ARG A 86 -1.18 1.58 -15.33
N ALA A 87 -0.41 1.49 -14.24
CA ALA A 87 -0.74 2.16 -12.99
C ALA A 87 -0.70 3.69 -13.16
N ALA A 88 0.30 4.22 -13.87
CA ALA A 88 0.42 5.65 -14.15
C ALA A 88 -0.75 6.19 -15.00
N GLU A 89 -1.20 5.42 -16.02
CA GLU A 89 -2.35 5.77 -16.86
C GLU A 89 -3.67 5.84 -16.09
N LEU A 90 -3.84 4.95 -15.10
CA LEU A 90 -5.05 4.87 -14.29
C LEU A 90 -5.05 5.88 -13.14
N ALA A 91 -3.88 6.40 -12.75
CA ALA A 91 -3.74 7.28 -11.60
C ALA A 91 -4.36 8.67 -11.84
N SER A 92 -5.31 9.03 -10.98
CA SER A 92 -5.87 10.37 -10.91
C SER A 92 -4.76 11.43 -10.76
N PRO A 93 -4.84 12.60 -11.42
CA PRO A 93 -3.84 13.66 -11.29
C PRO A 93 -3.56 14.08 -9.84
N ASP A 94 -4.63 14.19 -9.03
CA ASP A 94 -4.57 14.59 -7.63
C ASP A 94 -4.55 13.39 -6.66
N GLY A 95 -4.43 12.18 -7.21
CA GLY A 95 -4.49 10.92 -6.46
C GLY A 95 -3.13 10.39 -6.03
N TYR A 96 -3.15 9.16 -5.53
CA TYR A 96 -1.94 8.44 -5.11
C TYR A 96 -1.87 7.05 -5.73
N ILE A 97 -0.67 6.48 -5.74
CA ILE A 97 -0.45 5.09 -6.13
C ILE A 97 -0.10 4.28 -4.87
N ALA A 98 -0.74 3.14 -4.67
CA ALA A 98 -0.43 2.21 -3.58
C ALA A 98 0.16 0.91 -4.13
N ILE A 99 1.41 0.63 -3.76
CA ILE A 99 2.03 -0.67 -4.00
C ILE A 99 1.60 -1.61 -2.87
N LEU A 100 0.81 -2.62 -3.22
CA LEU A 100 0.29 -3.63 -2.31
C LEU A 100 1.01 -4.96 -2.58
N ALA A 101 2.02 -5.30 -1.78
CA ALA A 101 2.88 -6.43 -2.07
C ALA A 101 2.57 -7.62 -1.15
N TYR A 102 1.86 -8.62 -1.67
CA TYR A 102 1.75 -9.95 -1.08
C TYR A 102 2.95 -10.77 -1.54
N VAL A 103 4.06 -10.62 -0.82
CA VAL A 103 5.32 -11.34 -1.09
C VAL A 103 6.01 -11.73 0.22
N ASP A 104 6.93 -12.70 0.15
CA ASP A 104 7.94 -12.83 1.22
C ASP A 104 8.91 -11.65 1.11
N ALA A 105 8.97 -10.86 2.18
CA ALA A 105 9.64 -9.56 2.18
C ALA A 105 11.03 -9.69 2.81
N THR A 106 11.92 -10.42 2.14
CA THR A 106 13.36 -10.44 2.40
C THR A 106 13.97 -9.04 2.19
N ASP A 107 15.17 -8.81 2.71
CA ASP A 107 15.80 -7.48 2.61
C ASP A 107 16.02 -7.03 1.17
N ASP A 108 16.35 -7.94 0.26
CA ASP A 108 16.55 -7.62 -1.15
C ASP A 108 15.24 -7.36 -1.91
N VAL A 109 14.16 -8.08 -1.57
CA VAL A 109 12.80 -7.77 -2.06
C VAL A 109 12.33 -6.41 -1.54
N ARG A 110 12.56 -6.10 -0.25
CA ARG A 110 12.24 -4.78 0.33
C ARG A 110 13.00 -3.66 -0.36
N ALA A 111 14.28 -3.85 -0.64
CA ALA A 111 15.08 -2.89 -1.38
C ALA A 111 14.54 -2.69 -2.81
N ALA A 112 14.18 -3.77 -3.50
CA ALA A 112 13.58 -3.68 -4.83
C ALA A 112 12.22 -2.94 -4.83
N LEU A 113 11.36 -3.21 -3.85
CA LEU A 113 10.06 -2.52 -3.68
C LEU A 113 10.25 -1.04 -3.33
N ALA A 114 11.23 -0.71 -2.50
CA ALA A 114 11.56 0.69 -2.17
C ALA A 114 12.08 1.45 -3.40
N GLN A 115 12.85 0.79 -4.25
CA GLN A 115 13.28 1.36 -5.54
C GLN A 115 12.10 1.57 -6.48
N LEU A 116 11.22 0.57 -6.63
CA LEU A 116 10.00 0.69 -7.44
C LEU A 116 9.13 1.87 -6.96
N ARG A 117 8.93 2.03 -5.66
CA ARG A 117 8.22 3.18 -5.09
C ARG A 117 8.83 4.52 -5.52
N THR A 118 10.16 4.61 -5.46
CA THR A 118 10.89 5.82 -5.85
C THR A 118 10.76 6.11 -7.34
N ASP A 119 10.83 5.07 -8.17
CA ASP A 119 10.73 5.21 -9.62
C ASP A 119 9.32 5.62 -10.06
N LEU A 120 8.27 5.04 -9.46
CA LEU A 120 6.89 5.46 -9.71
C LEU A 120 6.63 6.90 -9.26
N TRP A 121 7.19 7.31 -8.11
CA TRP A 121 7.08 8.70 -7.65
C TRP A 121 7.73 9.66 -8.66
N ARG A 122 8.95 9.37 -9.12
CA ARG A 122 9.63 10.18 -10.16
C ARG A 122 8.89 10.21 -11.48
N GLN A 123 8.36 9.06 -11.91
CA GLN A 123 7.65 8.92 -13.18
C GLN A 123 6.31 9.67 -13.19
N THR A 124 5.62 9.74 -12.04
CA THR A 124 4.24 10.21 -12.00
C THR A 124 4.05 11.52 -11.26
N GLY A 125 5.02 11.94 -10.45
CA GLY A 125 4.90 13.09 -9.53
C GLY A 125 3.92 12.85 -8.37
N ARG A 126 3.26 11.68 -8.31
CA ARG A 126 2.21 11.38 -7.34
C ARG A 126 2.78 10.73 -6.09
N ALA A 127 2.10 10.92 -4.96
CA ALA A 127 2.43 10.19 -3.74
C ALA A 127 2.36 8.67 -4.00
N VAL A 128 3.39 7.94 -3.59
CA VAL A 128 3.44 6.47 -3.72
C VAL A 128 3.61 5.83 -2.36
N THR A 129 2.61 5.05 -1.94
CA THR A 129 2.66 4.26 -0.71
C THR A 129 3.13 2.84 -0.99
N LEU A 130 3.69 2.17 0.02
CA LEU A 130 4.14 0.79 -0.05
C LEU A 130 3.66 0.03 1.18
N GLY A 131 2.83 -0.98 0.97
CA GLY A 131 2.34 -1.88 2.02
C GLY A 131 2.73 -3.33 1.74
N ILE A 132 3.28 -4.01 2.74
CA ILE A 132 3.52 -5.46 2.69
C ILE A 132 2.30 -6.20 3.24
N GLY A 133 1.67 -7.01 2.40
CA GLY A 133 0.50 -7.81 2.71
C GLY A 133 0.84 -9.05 3.54
N PRO A 134 -0.11 -9.59 4.31
CA PRO A 134 -1.46 -9.05 4.55
C PRO A 134 -1.49 -7.91 5.59
N ARG A 135 -0.34 -7.52 6.18
CA ARG A 135 -0.29 -6.66 7.38
C ARG A 135 -0.95 -5.29 7.19
N TYR A 136 -0.81 -4.66 6.02
CA TYR A 136 -1.36 -3.32 5.79
C TYR A 136 -2.89 -3.28 5.80
N LEU A 137 -3.58 -4.42 5.66
CA LEU A 137 -5.04 -4.49 5.72
C LEU A 137 -5.58 -3.95 7.05
N HIS A 138 -4.78 -4.04 8.12
CA HIS A 138 -5.12 -3.55 9.46
C HIS A 138 -4.63 -2.12 9.74
N SER A 139 -4.06 -1.43 8.76
CA SER A 139 -3.49 -0.09 8.94
C SER A 139 -4.02 0.88 7.89
N THR A 140 -3.68 0.67 6.62
CA THR A 140 -4.08 1.58 5.54
C THR A 140 -5.27 1.08 4.73
N GLY A 141 -5.81 -0.10 5.06
CA GLY A 141 -6.97 -0.68 4.37
C GLY A 141 -8.20 0.23 4.38
N GLN A 142 -8.44 0.93 5.48
CA GLN A 142 -9.54 1.90 5.59
C GLN A 142 -9.32 3.13 4.69
N LEU A 143 -8.08 3.64 4.60
CA LEU A 143 -7.75 4.70 3.65
C LEU A 143 -7.98 4.27 2.20
N HIS A 144 -7.56 3.05 1.87
CA HIS A 144 -7.65 2.54 0.50
C HIS A 144 -9.09 2.29 0.02
N LYS A 145 -10.00 1.90 0.92
CA LYS A 145 -11.33 1.39 0.55
C LYS A 145 -12.50 2.23 1.10
N GLY A 146 -12.27 2.95 2.19
CA GLY A 146 -13.26 3.80 2.85
C GLY A 146 -12.97 5.29 2.72
N GLY A 147 -11.77 5.66 2.26
CA GLY A 147 -11.38 7.04 1.99
C GLY A 147 -11.86 7.56 0.63
N PRO A 148 -11.32 8.71 0.18
CA PRO A 148 -11.63 9.26 -1.12
C PRO A 148 -11.21 8.26 -2.21
N ALA A 149 -12.00 8.18 -3.29
CA ALA A 149 -11.76 7.24 -4.39
C ALA A 149 -10.70 7.75 -5.37
N ASP A 150 -9.54 8.18 -4.86
CA ASP A 150 -8.42 8.76 -5.62
C ASP A 150 -7.15 7.89 -5.62
N GLY A 151 -7.20 6.71 -4.99
CA GLY A 151 -6.14 5.72 -5.00
C GLY A 151 -6.12 4.85 -6.27
N THR A 152 -4.92 4.58 -6.79
CA THR A 152 -4.66 3.54 -7.81
C THR A 152 -3.77 2.46 -7.24
N PHE A 153 -4.17 1.20 -7.38
CA PHE A 153 -3.58 0.09 -6.65
C PHE A 153 -2.74 -0.79 -7.59
N LEU A 154 -1.47 -0.96 -7.27
CA LEU A 154 -0.58 -1.93 -7.89
C LEU A 154 -0.43 -3.13 -6.94
N LEU A 155 -1.21 -4.17 -7.17
CA LEU A 155 -1.24 -5.38 -6.36
C LEU A 155 -0.27 -6.41 -6.92
N LEU A 156 0.77 -6.71 -6.15
CA LEU A 156 1.85 -7.63 -6.50
C LEU A 156 1.69 -8.91 -5.69
N VAL A 157 1.59 -10.05 -6.36
CA VAL A 157 1.38 -11.35 -5.71
C VAL A 157 2.50 -12.30 -6.09
N GLY A 158 3.35 -12.63 -5.13
CA GLY A 158 4.35 -13.70 -5.24
C GLY A 158 3.77 -15.05 -4.89
N THR A 159 4.41 -16.12 -5.38
CA THR A 159 4.14 -17.49 -4.97
C THR A 159 5.10 -17.86 -3.85
N PRO A 160 4.63 -18.15 -2.63
CA PRO A 160 5.49 -18.62 -1.55
C PRO A 160 6.25 -19.89 -1.97
N GLU A 161 7.56 -19.94 -1.70
CA GLU A 161 8.37 -21.14 -2.00
C GLU A 161 8.05 -22.31 -1.06
N HIS A 162 7.66 -21.99 0.18
CA HIS A 162 7.33 -22.96 1.20
C HIS A 162 5.87 -22.79 1.59
N ASP A 163 5.11 -23.87 1.46
CA ASP A 163 3.73 -23.92 1.93
C ASP A 163 3.62 -24.85 3.14
N LEU A 164 3.06 -24.33 4.23
CA LEU A 164 2.97 -25.01 5.50
C LEU A 164 1.49 -25.24 5.86
N PRO A 165 1.12 -26.44 6.32
CA PRO A 165 -0.24 -26.68 6.79
C PRO A 165 -0.52 -25.88 8.06
N ILE A 166 -1.75 -25.40 8.21
CA ILE A 166 -2.20 -24.76 9.45
C ILE A 166 -2.90 -25.83 10.32
N PRO A 167 -2.41 -26.12 11.54
CA PRO A 167 -3.05 -27.10 12.40
C PRO A 167 -4.52 -26.76 12.68
N GLY A 168 -5.42 -27.69 12.35
CA GLY A 168 -6.87 -27.54 12.56
C GLY A 168 -7.61 -26.74 11.47
N ALA A 169 -6.92 -26.23 10.46
CA ALA A 169 -7.55 -25.65 9.28
C ALA A 169 -7.57 -26.65 8.11
N ASN A 170 -8.53 -26.48 7.20
CA ASN A 170 -8.63 -27.25 5.96
C ASN A 170 -7.84 -26.60 4.81
N TYR A 171 -6.95 -25.65 5.14
CA TYR A 171 -6.13 -24.91 4.19
C TYR A 171 -4.73 -24.63 4.78
N SER A 172 -3.77 -24.36 3.91
CA SER A 172 -2.40 -24.03 4.24
C SER A 172 -2.16 -22.53 4.43
N PHE A 173 -0.96 -22.13 4.86
CA PHE A 173 -0.57 -20.72 4.90
C PHE A 173 -0.49 -20.09 3.51
N GLY A 174 -0.04 -20.84 2.49
CA GLY A 174 0.00 -20.40 1.10
C GLY A 174 -1.40 -20.21 0.52
N GLU A 175 -2.34 -21.11 0.82
CA GLU A 175 -3.75 -20.98 0.43
C GLU A 175 -4.42 -19.80 1.12
N LEU A 176 -4.17 -19.58 2.42
CA LEU A 176 -4.65 -18.40 3.15
C LEU A 176 -4.09 -17.11 2.54
N PHE A 177 -2.81 -17.08 2.21
CA PHE A 177 -2.15 -15.92 1.61
C PHE A 177 -2.72 -15.59 0.22
N ALA A 178 -2.91 -16.62 -0.62
CA ALA A 178 -3.54 -16.49 -1.92
C ALA A 178 -5.00 -15.98 -1.77
N ALA A 179 -5.76 -16.53 -0.82
CA ALA A 179 -7.12 -16.09 -0.55
C ALA A 179 -7.19 -14.65 -0.05
N GLN A 180 -6.25 -14.21 0.80
CA GLN A 180 -6.18 -12.83 1.28
C GLN A 180 -5.90 -11.84 0.14
N SER A 181 -4.95 -12.16 -0.75
CA SER A 181 -4.65 -11.30 -1.90
C SER A 181 -5.81 -11.25 -2.90
N ALA A 182 -6.49 -12.38 -3.14
CA ALA A 182 -7.67 -12.45 -4.00
C ALA A 182 -8.87 -11.70 -3.40
N GLY A 183 -9.12 -11.86 -2.10
CA GLY A 183 -10.18 -11.13 -1.39
C GLY A 183 -9.95 -9.62 -1.35
N ASP A 184 -8.69 -9.19 -1.22
CA ASP A 184 -8.31 -7.78 -1.30
C ASP A 184 -8.56 -7.21 -2.70
N ALA A 185 -8.10 -7.92 -3.75
CA ALA A 185 -8.37 -7.56 -5.15
C ALA A 185 -9.87 -7.44 -5.43
N ALA A 186 -10.66 -8.41 -4.95
CA ALA A 186 -12.11 -8.43 -5.12
C ALA A 186 -12.81 -7.30 -4.38
N THR A 187 -12.32 -6.94 -3.20
CA THR A 187 -12.84 -5.78 -2.47
C THR A 187 -12.56 -4.50 -3.24
N LEU A 188 -11.32 -4.26 -3.68
CA LEU A 188 -10.96 -3.09 -4.48
C LEU A 188 -11.80 -2.99 -5.77
N ALA A 189 -11.96 -4.11 -6.48
CA ALA A 189 -12.77 -4.17 -7.69
C ALA A 189 -14.25 -3.87 -7.42
N LYS A 190 -14.82 -4.39 -6.33
CA LYS A 190 -16.21 -4.13 -5.91
C LYS A 190 -16.45 -2.65 -5.60
N HIS A 191 -15.45 -1.96 -5.05
CA HIS A 191 -15.49 -0.50 -4.82
C HIS A 191 -15.21 0.32 -6.09
N GLY A 192 -14.97 -0.32 -7.24
CA GLY A 192 -14.70 0.35 -8.51
C GLY A 192 -13.34 1.04 -8.56
N LEU A 193 -12.41 0.65 -7.69
CA LEU A 193 -11.11 1.30 -7.56
C LEU A 193 -10.13 0.79 -8.64
N PRO A 194 -9.33 1.67 -9.27
CA PRO A 194 -8.36 1.27 -10.28
C PRO A 194 -7.32 0.30 -9.73
N LEU A 195 -7.25 -0.90 -10.30
CA LEU A 195 -6.40 -2.00 -9.82
C LEU A 195 -5.60 -2.62 -10.98
N VAL A 196 -4.28 -2.64 -10.83
CA VAL A 196 -3.34 -3.40 -11.66
C VAL A 196 -2.84 -4.58 -10.84
N LEU A 197 -3.18 -5.80 -11.26
CA LEU A 197 -2.74 -7.04 -10.62
C LEU A 197 -1.55 -7.63 -11.37
N VAL A 198 -0.47 -7.97 -10.68
CA VAL A 198 0.71 -8.64 -11.25
C VAL A 198 1.01 -9.91 -10.46
N GLY A 199 1.06 -11.04 -11.16
CA GLY A 199 1.62 -12.28 -10.61
C GLY A 199 3.13 -12.30 -10.81
N LEU A 200 3.90 -12.32 -9.72
CA LEU A 200 5.36 -12.31 -9.75
C LEU A 200 5.98 -13.72 -9.82
N GLY A 201 5.19 -14.77 -9.55
CA GLY A 201 5.72 -16.12 -9.43
C GLY A 201 6.67 -16.25 -8.22
N THR A 202 7.64 -17.16 -8.31
CA THR A 202 8.61 -17.41 -7.23
C THR A 202 9.76 -16.40 -7.21
N ASP A 203 10.20 -15.89 -8.35
CA ASP A 203 11.24 -14.85 -8.43
C ASP A 203 10.65 -13.45 -8.28
N VAL A 204 10.21 -13.16 -7.05
CA VAL A 204 9.60 -11.89 -6.67
C VAL A 204 10.50 -10.71 -7.03
N ARG A 205 11.80 -10.82 -6.76
CA ARG A 205 12.75 -9.73 -6.96
C ARG A 205 12.89 -9.39 -8.45
N ALA A 206 13.08 -10.38 -9.32
CA ALA A 206 13.18 -10.13 -10.76
C ALA A 206 11.88 -9.51 -11.30
N GLY A 207 10.72 -9.98 -10.85
CA GLY A 207 9.42 -9.41 -11.22
C GLY A 207 9.30 -7.94 -10.82
N VAL A 208 9.64 -7.58 -9.57
CA VAL A 208 9.64 -6.18 -9.11
C VAL A 208 10.62 -5.31 -9.89
N GLN A 209 11.80 -5.85 -10.22
CA GLN A 209 12.80 -5.14 -11.03
C GLN A 209 12.32 -4.88 -12.46
N ALA A 210 11.56 -5.82 -13.05
CA ALA A 210 10.94 -5.63 -14.37
C ALA A 210 9.92 -4.49 -14.35
N ILE A 211 9.09 -4.41 -13.30
CA ILE A 211 8.14 -3.29 -13.13
C ILE A 211 8.90 -1.97 -12.99
N ALA A 212 9.95 -1.93 -12.17
CA ALA A 212 10.75 -0.73 -11.95
C ALA A 212 11.48 -0.28 -13.23
N ALA A 213 11.95 -1.23 -14.06
CA ALA A 213 12.52 -0.93 -15.37
C ALA A 213 11.47 -0.32 -16.32
N GLY A 214 10.24 -0.85 -16.31
CA GLY A 214 9.09 -0.27 -16.99
C GLY A 214 8.85 1.18 -16.58
N ALA A 215 8.81 1.47 -15.28
CA ALA A 215 8.62 2.83 -14.75
C ALA A 215 9.69 3.81 -15.28
N ARG A 216 10.97 3.41 -15.26
CA ARG A 216 12.10 4.25 -15.72
C ARG A 216 12.16 4.46 -17.23
N SER A 217 11.49 3.61 -18.01
CA SER A 217 11.41 3.75 -19.47
C SER A 217 10.41 4.80 -19.93
N GLN A 218 9.58 5.29 -19.01
CA GLN A 218 8.56 6.29 -19.29
C GLN A 218 9.09 7.70 -19.01
N PRO A 219 8.64 8.72 -19.76
CA PRO A 219 9.02 10.09 -19.47
C PRO A 219 8.53 10.52 -18.09
N THR A 220 9.37 11.24 -17.35
CA THR A 220 8.99 11.87 -16.08
C THR A 220 8.19 13.15 -16.36
N PRO A 221 7.35 13.63 -15.42
CA PRO A 221 6.78 14.96 -15.52
C PRO A 221 7.93 15.96 -15.58
N ALA A 222 7.77 17.05 -16.33
CA ALA A 222 8.77 18.11 -16.30
C ALA A 222 8.87 18.65 -14.86
N ASP A 223 10.10 18.83 -14.37
CA ASP A 223 10.33 19.53 -13.10
C ASP A 223 9.91 21.00 -13.31
N ASP A 224 8.72 21.37 -12.83
CA ASP A 224 8.25 22.76 -12.74
C ASP A 224 8.75 23.44 -11.45
#